data_AF-A0A2N2FDB5-F1
#
_entry.id   AF-A0A2N2FDB5-F1
#
_cell.length_a   1.000
_cell.length_b   1.000
_cell.length_c   1.000
_cell.angle_alpha   90.00
_cell.angle_beta   90.00
_cell.angle_gamma   90.00
#
_symmetry.space_group_name_H-M   'P 1'
#
loop_
_entity.id
_entity.type
_entity.pdbx_description
1 polymer ?
#
loop_
_entity_poly.entity_id
_entity_poly.type
_entity_poly.pdbx_seq_one_letter_code
_entity_poly.pdbx_strand_id
1 'polypeptide(L)'
;MQTDIVKKDKNTKLFLHLKKWMEKAVLDYSMIEEGDRVLIGVSGGADSYALLDLLDSQMIFVPRFSFIAVNIDMGFDPDYIAYQELEKYFQEHQYPNVMEKTDIGVLSHSDFNRKNPCFLCSRLRRKRIF
;
A
#
# COMPACT_ATOMS: atom_id res chain seq x y z
N MET A 1 13.71 -2.05 25.15
CA MET A 1 12.55 -2.83 25.62
C MET A 1 11.70 -3.10 24.38
N GLN A 2 11.84 -4.28 23.78
CA GLN A 2 11.08 -4.69 22.60
C GLN A 2 9.69 -5.05 23.09
N THR A 3 8.71 -4.20 22.80
CA THR A 3 7.30 -4.53 23.03
C THR A 3 6.90 -5.51 21.94
N ASP A 4 6.84 -6.80 22.29
CA ASP A 4 6.25 -7.84 21.44
C ASP A 4 4.75 -7.52 21.29
N ILE A 5 4.40 -6.79 20.23
CA ILE A 5 3.01 -6.60 19.84
C ILE A 5 2.55 -7.94 19.29
N VAL A 6 1.67 -8.60 20.03
CA VAL A 6 0.94 -9.79 19.56
C VAL A 6 0.14 -9.36 18.34
N LYS A 7 0.67 -9.63 17.13
CA LYS A 7 -0.09 -9.44 15.88
C LYS A 7 -1.40 -10.20 16.02
N LYS A 8 -2.50 -9.47 15.97
CA LYS A 8 -3.84 -10.04 16.17
C LYS A 8 -4.07 -11.04 15.05
N ASP A 9 -4.25 -12.30 15.42
CA ASP A 9 -4.42 -13.37 14.44
C ASP A 9 -5.75 -13.17 13.69
N LYS A 10 -5.67 -12.72 12.42
CA LYS A 10 -6.81 -12.37 11.58
C LYS A 10 -7.45 -13.64 10.97
N ASN A 11 -7.79 -14.63 11.79
CA ASN A 11 -8.35 -15.92 11.35
C ASN A 11 -9.86 -15.89 11.05
N THR A 12 -10.33 -14.86 10.36
CA THR A 12 -11.73 -14.84 9.88
C THR A 12 -11.87 -15.69 8.62
N LYS A 13 -13.07 -16.25 8.40
CA LYS A 13 -13.37 -17.01 7.15
C LYS A 13 -13.08 -16.18 5.89
N LEU A 14 -13.39 -14.88 5.93
CA LEU A 14 -13.13 -13.97 4.81
C LEU A 14 -11.63 -13.77 4.59
N PHE A 15 -10.86 -13.52 5.64
CA PHE A 15 -9.41 -13.33 5.54
C PHE A 15 -8.72 -14.57 4.96
N LEU A 16 -9.06 -15.76 5.48
CA LEU A 16 -8.51 -17.03 4.98
C LEU A 16 -8.90 -17.28 3.52
N HIS A 17 -10.11 -16.89 3.12
CA HIS A 17 -10.55 -16.98 1.74
C HIS A 17 -9.74 -16.07 0.81
N LEU A 18 -9.58 -14.78 1.17
CA LEU A 18 -8.80 -13.82 0.39
C LEU A 18 -7.32 -14.23 0.31
N LYS A 19 -6.74 -14.66 1.44
CA LYS A 19 -5.37 -15.14 1.53
C LYS A 19 -5.12 -16.30 0.57
N LYS A 20 -5.99 -17.31 0.57
CA LYS A 20 -5.87 -18.45 -0.36
C LYS A 20 -5.82 -18.01 -1.82
N TRP A 21 -6.69 -17.08 -2.22
CA TRP A 21 -6.73 -16.60 -3.61
C TRP A 21 -5.52 -15.73 -3.96
N MET A 22 -5.04 -14.92 -3.01
CA MET A 22 -3.81 -14.14 -3.18
C MET A 22 -2.60 -15.06 -3.35
N GLU A 23 -2.40 -16.05 -2.47
CA GLU A 23 -1.29 -17.01 -2.59
C GLU A 23 -1.35 -17.76 -3.93
N LYS A 24 -2.55 -18.18 -4.35
CA LYS A 24 -2.76 -18.80 -5.67
C LYS A 24 -2.35 -17.87 -6.82
N ALA A 25 -2.74 -16.60 -6.77
CA ALA A 25 -2.37 -15.64 -7.81
C ALA A 25 -0.85 -15.39 -7.85
N VAL A 26 -0.21 -15.26 -6.69
CA VAL A 26 1.25 -15.10 -6.62
C VAL A 26 1.97 -16.27 -7.28
N LEU A 27 1.50 -17.50 -7.04
CA LEU A 27 2.07 -18.72 -7.64
C LEU A 27 1.77 -18.83 -9.14
N ASP A 28 0.50 -18.71 -9.53
CA ASP A 28 0.05 -18.90 -10.92
C ASP A 28 0.72 -17.93 -11.89
N TYR A 29 1.06 -16.73 -11.42
CA TYR A 29 1.66 -15.67 -12.23
C TYR A 29 3.11 -15.33 -11.87
N SER A 30 3.73 -16.11 -10.97
CA SER A 30 5.11 -15.89 -10.52
C SER A 30 5.37 -14.42 -10.12
N MET A 31 4.48 -13.86 -9.31
CA MET A 31 4.50 -12.42 -8.99
C MET A 31 5.60 -12.03 -7.98
N ILE A 32 6.02 -12.98 -7.14
CA ILE A 32 7.00 -12.78 -6.07
C ILE A 32 7.95 -13.98 -6.06
N GLU A 33 9.25 -13.70 -6.08
CA GLU A 33 10.33 -14.67 -6.00
C GLU A 33 11.03 -14.62 -4.63
N GLU A 34 11.80 -15.67 -4.30
CA GLU A 34 12.54 -15.74 -3.03
C GLU A 34 13.57 -14.61 -2.95
N GLY A 35 13.51 -13.83 -1.87
CA GLY A 35 14.41 -12.72 -1.60
C GLY A 35 13.94 -11.38 -2.17
N ASP A 36 12.76 -11.33 -2.82
CA ASP A 36 12.22 -10.08 -3.35
C ASP A 36 12.04 -9.01 -2.27
N ARG A 37 12.19 -7.75 -2.71
CA ARG A 37 11.89 -6.55 -1.94
C ARG A 37 10.71 -5.85 -2.60
N VAL A 38 9.50 -6.13 -2.12
CA VAL A 38 8.25 -5.71 -2.74
C VAL A 38 7.85 -4.31 -2.26
N LEU A 39 7.59 -3.41 -3.19
CA LEU A 39 7.01 -2.10 -2.90
C LEU A 39 5.48 -2.21 -2.99
N ILE A 40 4.77 -1.94 -1.89
CA ILE A 40 3.31 -2.03 -1.82
C ILE A 40 2.72 -0.63 -1.85
N GLY A 41 2.02 -0.27 -2.92
CA GLY A 41 1.32 1.00 -3.02
C GLY A 41 0.05 1.02 -2.16
N VAL A 42 0.01 1.86 -1.13
CA VAL A 42 -1.12 1.97 -0.19
C VAL A 42 -1.80 3.31 -0.36
N SER A 43 -3.04 3.32 -0.83
CA SER A 43 -3.76 4.56 -1.14
C SER A 43 -4.63 5.07 0.00
N GLY A 44 -4.75 4.32 1.10
CA GLY A 44 -5.75 4.56 2.14
C GLY A 44 -7.13 3.99 1.82
N GLY A 45 -7.25 3.22 0.72
CA GLY A 45 -8.49 2.51 0.36
C GLY A 45 -8.53 1.10 0.97
N ALA A 46 -9.73 0.56 1.13
CA ALA A 46 -9.97 -0.77 1.72
C ALA A 46 -9.17 -1.88 1.02
N ASP A 47 -9.09 -1.85 -0.32
CA ASP A 47 -8.33 -2.85 -1.08
C ASP A 47 -6.84 -2.82 -0.75
N SER A 48 -6.26 -1.62 -0.64
CA SER A 48 -4.84 -1.45 -0.37
C SER A 48 -4.47 -1.79 1.08
N TYR A 49 -5.36 -1.51 2.03
CA TYR A 49 -5.23 -1.97 3.42
C TYR A 49 -5.31 -3.49 3.51
N ALA A 50 -6.30 -4.09 2.85
CA ALA A 50 -6.47 -5.53 2.84
C ALA A 50 -5.27 -6.24 2.19
N LEU A 51 -4.76 -5.71 1.07
CA LEU A 51 -3.57 -6.26 0.41
C LEU A 51 -2.35 -6.22 1.34
N LEU A 52 -2.10 -5.09 2.00
CA LEU A 52 -0.99 -4.96 2.94
C LEU A 52 -1.12 -5.95 4.11
N ASP A 53 -2.30 -6.04 4.72
CA ASP A 53 -2.59 -6.98 5.80
C ASP A 53 -2.40 -8.45 5.38
N LEU A 54 -2.79 -8.79 4.15
CA LEU A 54 -2.62 -10.15 3.62
C LEU A 54 -1.15 -10.46 3.37
N LEU A 55 -0.40 -9.51 2.78
CA LEU A 55 1.02 -9.67 2.48
C LEU A 55 1.91 -9.68 3.73
N ASP A 56 1.48 -9.05 4.82
CA ASP A 56 2.16 -9.10 6.12
C ASP A 56 1.87 -10.39 6.91
N SER A 57 0.88 -11.18 6.49
CA SER A 57 0.54 -12.44 7.15
C SER A 57 1.49 -13.58 6.78
N GLN A 58 1.65 -14.56 7.68
CA GLN A 58 2.47 -15.74 7.41
C GLN A 58 1.85 -16.56 6.26
N MET A 59 2.53 -16.64 5.13
CA MET A 59 2.06 -17.40 3.97
C MET A 59 2.67 -18.79 3.92
N ILE A 60 1.89 -19.75 3.42
CA ILE A 60 2.32 -21.16 3.33
C ILE A 60 3.05 -21.41 2.01
N PHE A 61 2.55 -20.80 0.93
CA PHE A 61 3.01 -21.09 -0.43
C PHE A 61 3.79 -19.96 -1.08
N VAL A 62 3.73 -18.75 -0.54
CA VAL A 62 4.46 -17.60 -1.10
C VAL A 62 5.91 -17.64 -0.61
N PRO A 63 6.91 -17.48 -1.49
CA PRO A 63 8.32 -17.40 -1.12
C PRO A 63 8.59 -16.33 -0.06
N ARG A 64 9.74 -16.37 0.62
CA ARG A 64 10.10 -15.32 1.57
C ARG A 64 10.46 -14.07 0.81
N PHE A 65 9.81 -12.97 1.16
CA PHE A 65 10.10 -11.64 0.65
C PHE A 65 10.10 -10.64 1.82
N SER A 66 10.60 -9.45 1.55
CA SER A 66 10.42 -8.28 2.42
C SER A 66 9.60 -7.24 1.67
N PHE A 67 8.94 -6.33 2.39
CA PHE A 67 8.19 -5.27 1.75
C PHE A 67 8.46 -3.90 2.36
N ILE A 68 8.08 -2.87 1.61
CA ILE A 68 7.90 -1.50 2.09
C ILE A 68 6.59 -0.93 1.55
N ALA A 69 5.76 -0.39 2.44
CA ALA A 69 4.54 0.32 2.06
C ALA A 69 4.89 1.72 1.56
N VAL A 70 4.24 2.16 0.47
CA VAL A 70 4.44 3.49 -0.08
C VAL A 70 3.12 4.19 -0.29
N ASN A 71 3.02 5.42 0.21
CA ASN A 71 1.90 6.30 -0.05
C ASN A 71 2.40 7.61 -0.68
N ILE A 72 1.72 8.03 -1.75
CA ILE A 72 1.90 9.35 -2.37
C ILE A 72 0.57 10.08 -2.22
N ASP A 73 0.53 11.04 -1.32
CA ASP A 73 -0.63 11.91 -1.14
C ASP A 73 -0.67 12.96 -2.25
N MET A 74 -1.84 13.09 -2.85
CA MET A 74 -2.05 13.89 -4.06
C MET A 74 -2.29 15.38 -3.73
N GLY A 75 -2.41 15.75 -2.45
CA GLY A 75 -2.62 17.13 -2.01
C GLY A 75 -4.05 17.65 -2.19
N PHE A 76 -5.03 16.76 -2.37
CA PHE A 76 -6.45 17.18 -2.48
C PHE A 76 -7.02 17.65 -1.15
N ASP A 77 -6.56 17.04 -0.06
CA ASP A 77 -6.95 17.40 1.30
C ASP A 77 -5.92 18.40 1.85
N PRO A 78 -6.28 19.67 2.06
CA PRO A 78 -5.35 20.67 2.59
C PRO A 78 -4.94 20.38 4.04
N ASP A 79 -5.78 19.65 4.79
CA ASP A 79 -5.54 19.33 6.21
C ASP A 79 -4.82 17.99 6.38
N TYR A 80 -4.66 17.21 5.30
CA TYR A 80 -3.97 15.92 5.27
C TYR A 80 -4.52 14.92 6.31
N ILE A 81 -5.82 14.92 6.56
CA ILE A 81 -6.47 14.05 7.54
C ILE A 81 -6.26 12.58 7.14
N ALA A 82 -6.56 12.22 5.89
CA ALA A 82 -6.39 10.85 5.40
C ALA A 82 -4.93 10.36 5.44
N TYR A 83 -3.98 11.26 5.15
CA TYR A 83 -2.54 10.98 5.29
C TYR A 83 -2.19 10.65 6.75
N GLN A 84 -2.65 11.46 7.70
CA GLN A 84 -2.37 11.28 9.12
C GLN A 84 -2.99 9.98 9.66
N GLU A 85 -4.21 9.64 9.23
CA GLU A 85 -4.86 8.38 9.59
C GLU A 85 -4.06 7.17 9.07
N LEU A 86 -3.58 7.22 7.82
CA LEU A 86 -2.76 6.16 7.24
C LEU A 86 -1.39 6.05 7.92
N GLU A 87 -0.75 7.17 8.24
CA GLU A 87 0.51 7.22 8.99
C GLU A 87 0.34 6.58 10.37
N LYS A 88 -0.74 6.91 11.08
CA LYS A 88 -1.08 6.29 12.37
C LYS A 88 -1.28 4.78 12.23
N TYR A 89 -2.00 4.34 11.19
CA TYR A 89 -2.22 2.91 10.94
C TYR A 89 -0.90 2.17 10.69
N PHE A 90 0.03 2.75 9.91
CA PHE A 90 1.36 2.17 9.71
C PHE A 90 2.17 2.09 11.01
N GLN A 91 2.10 3.12 11.85
CA GLN A 91 2.78 3.13 13.16
C GLN A 91 2.20 2.07 14.12
N GLU A 92 0.88 1.98 14.21
CA GLU A 92 0.18 0.99 15.06
C GLU A 92 0.52 -0.46 14.68
N HIS A 93 0.72 -0.73 13.39
CA HIS A 93 1.05 -2.07 12.87
C HIS A 93 2.56 -2.28 12.63
N GLN A 94 3.39 -1.26 12.88
CA GLN A 94 4.83 -1.26 12.63
C GLN A 94 5.21 -1.64 11.19
N TYR A 95 4.41 -1.20 10.21
CA TYR A 95 4.70 -1.46 8.81
C TYR A 95 5.87 -0.58 8.33
N PRO A 96 6.93 -1.16 7.72
CA PRO A 96 7.97 -0.37 7.08
C PRO A 96 7.34 0.46 5.96
N ASN A 97 7.51 1.78 5.99
CA ASN A 97 6.80 2.65 5.07
C ASN A 97 7.60 3.89 4.66
N VAL A 98 7.24 4.44 3.50
CA VAL A 98 7.61 5.78 3.03
C VAL A 98 6.34 6.50 2.59
N MET A 99 6.11 7.69 3.11
CA MET A 99 4.98 8.51 2.76
C MET A 99 5.45 9.87 2.23
N GLU A 100 4.82 10.37 1.18
CA GLU A 100 5.16 11.66 0.57
C GLU A 100 3.92 12.51 0.35
N LYS A 101 3.98 13.78 0.78
CA LYS A 101 2.98 14.80 0.45
C LYS A 101 3.36 15.50 -0.85
N THR A 102 2.42 15.64 -1.77
CA THR A 102 2.64 16.30 -3.06
C THR A 102 1.50 17.25 -3.38
N ASP A 103 1.70 18.11 -4.38
CA ASP A 103 0.67 18.96 -4.99
C ASP A 103 0.15 18.41 -6.33
N ILE A 104 0.46 17.14 -6.65
CA ILE A 104 0.20 16.54 -7.96
C ILE A 104 -1.28 16.63 -8.34
N GLY A 105 -2.18 16.36 -7.39
CA GLY A 105 -3.62 16.41 -7.58
C GLY A 105 -4.11 17.81 -7.89
N VAL A 106 -3.66 18.80 -7.10
CA VAL A 106 -3.96 20.22 -7.30
C VAL A 106 -3.44 20.70 -8.66
N LEU A 107 -2.17 20.43 -8.97
CA LEU A 107 -1.55 20.80 -10.24
C LEU A 107 -2.31 20.18 -11.42
N SER A 108 -2.65 18.90 -11.33
CA SER A 108 -3.29 18.17 -12.43
C SER A 108 -4.72 18.59 -12.70
N HIS A 109 -5.43 19.16 -11.70
CA HIS A 109 -6.80 19.68 -11.83
C HIS A 109 -6.85 21.19 -12.03
N SER A 110 -5.70 21.87 -12.03
CA SER A 110 -5.61 23.30 -12.33
C SER A 110 -5.59 23.57 -13.84
N ASP A 111 -5.75 24.85 -14.21
CA ASP A 111 -5.67 25.34 -15.59
C ASP A 111 -4.30 25.10 -16.27
N PHE A 112 -3.28 24.72 -15.49
CA PHE A 112 -2.00 24.28 -16.03
C PHE A 112 -2.16 23.05 -16.94
N ASN A 113 -3.02 22.10 -16.55
CA ASN A 113 -3.22 20.88 -17.31
C ASN A 113 -4.35 21.03 -18.33
N ARG A 114 -3.97 21.16 -19.61
CA ARG A 114 -4.92 21.27 -20.73
C ARG A 114 -5.50 19.93 -21.20
N LYS A 115 -5.22 18.83 -20.48
CA LYS A 115 -5.63 17.46 -20.82
C LYS A 115 -6.35 16.81 -19.65
N ASN A 116 -6.70 15.53 -19.81
CA ASN A 116 -7.34 14.75 -18.75
C ASN A 116 -6.52 14.79 -17.43
N PRO A 117 -7.12 15.20 -16.30
CA PRO A 117 -6.42 15.33 -15.02
C PRO A 117 -5.95 13.99 -14.44
N CYS A 118 -6.78 12.94 -14.55
CA CYS A 118 -6.45 11.62 -14.03
C CYS A 118 -5.22 11.01 -14.74
N PHE A 119 -5.05 11.28 -16.03
CA PHE A 119 -3.86 10.84 -16.76
C PHE A 119 -2.58 11.48 -16.20
N LEU A 120 -2.59 12.80 -15.96
CA LEU A 120 -1.43 13.51 -15.42
C LEU A 120 -1.15 13.09 -13.97
N CYS A 121 -2.19 13.00 -13.13
CA CYS A 121 -2.10 12.47 -11.77
C CYS A 121 -1.41 11.11 -11.74
N SER A 122 -1.90 10.15 -12.53
CA SER A 122 -1.37 8.79 -12.57
C SER A 122 0.09 8.76 -13.06
N ARG A 123 0.42 9.58 -14.07
CA ARG A 123 1.79 9.68 -14.60
C ARG A 123 2.76 10.25 -13.58
N LEU A 124 2.40 11.36 -12.91
CA LEU A 124 3.26 12.00 -11.92
C LEU A 124 3.41 11.15 -10.66
N ARG A 125 2.33 10.51 -10.19
CA ARG A 125 2.39 9.58 -9.05
C ARG A 125 3.36 8.43 -9.30
N ARG A 126 3.31 7.81 -10.49
CA ARG A 126 4.25 6.73 -10.84
C ARG A 126 5.71 7.21 -10.87
N LYS A 127 5.97 8.42 -11.34
CA LYS A 127 7.33 9.03 -11.32
C LYS A 127 7.89 9.30 -9.93
N ARG A 128 7.05 9.30 -8.88
CA ARG A 128 7.52 9.40 -7.49
C ARG A 128 7.86 8.03 -6.91
N ILE A 129 7.32 6.96 -7.49
CA ILE A 129 7.51 5.57 -7.05
C ILE A 129 8.70 4.90 -7.75
N PHE A 130 8.96 5.24 -9.02
CA PHE A 130 10.06 4.74 -9.86
C PHE A 130 11.05 5.85 -10.19
#